data_AF-A0A512T4U4-F1
#
_entry.id   AF-A0A512T4U4-F1
#
_cell.length_a   1.000
_cell.length_b   1.000
_cell.length_c   1.000
_cell.angle_alpha   90.00
_cell.angle_beta   90.00
_cell.angle_gamma   90.00
#
_symmetry.space_group_name_H-M   'P 1'
#
loop_
_entity.id
_entity.type
_entity.pdbx_description
1 polymer ?
#
loop_
_entity_poly.entity_id
_entity_poly.type
_entity_poly.pdbx_seq_one_letter_code
_entity_poly.pdbx_strand_id
1 'polypeptide(L)'
;MRNTYPTLDGWRERVRRASLAQPGSLLAADGKAWPPNPLADCAAACLTAAVDHLQAVRVLSDESKSLHPLATYSLTRGALLSAATSVWLLAPPEPEERQKRGRAYADHLLMRRQEWNAEIRTAPGVNWRRLATVQRALVLRRHGVRVYAGSHRGLSMPSPTALVGKAASTVFATEPAVATEIRAQWRATSSDAHGLVWGH
;
A
#
# COMPACT_ATOMS: atom_id res chain seq x y z
N MET A 1 11.09 22.09 1.19
CA MET A 1 9.77 21.43 1.31
C MET A 1 8.71 22.17 0.50
N ARG A 2 8.50 23.49 0.66
CA ARG A 2 7.51 24.24 -0.13
C ARG A 2 7.71 24.16 -1.65
N ASN A 3 8.95 24.04 -2.09
CA ASN A 3 9.31 23.82 -3.49
C ASN A 3 8.77 22.51 -4.10
N THR A 4 8.36 21.51 -3.28
CA THR A 4 7.78 20.26 -3.79
C THR A 4 6.26 20.30 -3.90
N TYR A 5 5.61 21.38 -3.47
CA TYR A 5 4.16 21.50 -3.43
C TYR A 5 3.48 21.47 -4.80
N PRO A 6 3.99 22.16 -5.85
CA PRO A 6 3.40 22.04 -7.18
C PRO A 6 3.40 20.59 -7.68
N THR A 7 4.47 19.85 -7.40
CA THR A 7 4.57 18.42 -7.73
C THR A 7 3.52 17.61 -6.98
N LEU A 8 3.38 17.83 -5.67
CA LEU A 8 2.38 17.13 -4.84
C LEU A 8 0.94 17.45 -5.25
N ASP A 9 0.65 18.68 -5.67
CA ASP A 9 -0.66 19.07 -6.22
C ASP A 9 -0.93 18.39 -7.57
N GLY A 10 0.08 18.31 -8.44
CA GLY A 10 0.01 17.52 -9.67
C GLY A 10 -0.25 16.03 -9.39
N TRP A 11 0.33 15.48 -8.32
CA TRP A 11 0.07 14.10 -7.91
C TRP A 11 -1.37 13.91 -7.43
N ARG A 12 -1.89 14.85 -6.63
CA ARG A 12 -3.29 14.86 -6.17
C ARG A 12 -4.25 14.85 -7.35
N GLU A 13 -3.99 15.64 -8.37
CA GLU A 13 -4.85 15.66 -9.55
C GLU A 13 -4.79 14.36 -10.34
N ARG A 14 -3.60 13.78 -10.48
CA ARG A 14 -3.42 12.48 -11.17
C ARG A 14 -4.14 11.34 -10.45
N VAL A 15 -4.08 11.26 -9.11
CA VAL A 15 -4.77 10.19 -8.37
C VAL A 15 -6.29 10.39 -8.36
N ARG A 16 -6.79 11.62 -8.39
CA ARG A 16 -8.24 11.89 -8.55
C ARG A 16 -8.77 11.48 -9.92
N ARG A 17 -7.95 11.63 -10.96
CA ARG A 17 -8.27 11.24 -12.33
C ARG A 17 -7.84 9.82 -12.68
N ALA A 18 -7.19 9.10 -11.77
CA ALA A 18 -6.73 7.75 -12.00
C ALA A 18 -7.96 6.83 -12.16
N SER A 19 -8.43 6.73 -13.40
CA SER A 19 -9.41 5.75 -13.82
C SER A 19 -8.74 4.38 -13.94
N LEU A 20 -9.57 3.33 -14.01
CA LEU A 20 -9.19 1.96 -14.34
C LEU A 20 -8.10 1.91 -15.43
N ALA A 21 -7.22 0.92 -15.36
CA ALA A 21 -6.18 0.72 -16.38
C ALA A 21 -6.78 0.82 -17.78
N GLN A 22 -6.15 1.64 -18.64
CA GLN A 22 -6.66 1.90 -19.99
C GLN A 22 -6.84 0.58 -20.75
N PRO A 23 -8.00 0.34 -21.37
CA PRO A 23 -8.22 -0.85 -22.18
C PRO A 23 -7.10 -1.03 -23.22
N GLY A 24 -6.57 -2.25 -23.34
CA GLY A 24 -5.45 -2.57 -24.23
C GLY A 24 -4.05 -2.30 -23.66
N SER A 25 -3.93 -1.64 -22.50
CA SER A 25 -2.63 -1.49 -21.82
C SER A 25 -2.13 -2.79 -21.17
N LEU A 26 -0.82 -2.88 -20.93
CA LEU A 26 -0.21 -3.98 -20.16
C LEU A 26 -0.84 -4.11 -18.77
N LEU A 27 -1.13 -2.97 -18.13
CA LEU A 27 -1.72 -2.93 -16.80
C LEU A 27 -3.18 -3.46 -16.80
N ALA A 28 -3.92 -3.23 -17.88
CA ALA A 28 -5.26 -3.80 -18.05
C ALA A 28 -5.20 -5.31 -18.28
N ALA A 29 -4.17 -5.83 -18.95
CA ALA A 29 -3.93 -7.26 -19.07
C ALA A 29 -3.60 -7.89 -17.71
N ASP A 30 -2.76 -7.24 -16.89
CA ASP A 30 -2.42 -7.71 -15.54
C ASP A 30 -3.64 -7.79 -14.62
N GLY A 31 -4.60 -6.86 -14.77
CA GLY A 31 -5.86 -6.86 -14.03
C GLY A 31 -6.73 -8.09 -14.28
N LYS A 32 -6.57 -8.77 -15.43
CA LYS A 32 -7.32 -9.99 -15.76
C LYS A 32 -6.87 -11.21 -14.95
N ALA A 33 -5.65 -11.17 -14.38
CA ALA A 33 -5.12 -12.29 -13.60
C ALA A 33 -5.87 -12.51 -12.28
N TRP A 34 -6.50 -11.46 -11.73
CA TRP A 34 -7.38 -11.57 -10.57
C TRP A 34 -8.45 -10.46 -10.58
N PRO A 35 -9.55 -10.63 -11.34
CA PRO A 35 -10.56 -9.59 -11.53
C PRO A 35 -11.22 -9.02 -10.26
N PRO A 36 -11.39 -9.77 -9.14
CA PRO A 36 -11.98 -9.19 -7.93
C PRO A 36 -11.16 -8.09 -7.28
N ASN A 37 -9.84 -8.07 -7.51
CA ASN A 37 -8.93 -7.04 -7.01
C ASN A 37 -7.88 -6.76 -8.11
N PRO A 38 -8.23 -6.01 -9.17
CA PRO A 38 -7.32 -5.74 -10.26
C PRO A 38 -6.05 -5.06 -9.73
N LEU A 39 -4.89 -5.45 -10.27
CA LEU A 39 -3.59 -4.95 -9.81
C LEU A 39 -3.49 -3.41 -9.91
N ALA A 40 -4.04 -2.86 -11.00
CA ALA A 40 -4.10 -1.41 -11.24
C ALA A 40 -4.82 -0.67 -10.10
N ASP A 41 -5.98 -1.18 -9.69
CA ASP A 41 -6.83 -0.56 -8.69
C ASP A 41 -6.18 -0.65 -7.31
N CYS A 42 -5.55 -1.78 -7.00
CA CYS A 42 -4.76 -1.95 -5.78
C CYS A 42 -3.61 -0.93 -5.71
N ALA A 43 -2.84 -0.78 -6.79
CA ALA A 43 -1.74 0.18 -6.83
C ALA A 43 -2.24 1.64 -6.78
N ALA A 44 -3.34 1.95 -7.47
CA ALA A 44 -3.95 3.28 -7.45
C ALA A 44 -4.46 3.65 -6.05
N ALA A 45 -5.07 2.71 -5.32
CA ALA A 45 -5.49 2.92 -3.94
C ALA A 45 -4.30 3.24 -3.02
N CYS A 46 -3.19 2.50 -3.17
CA CYS A 46 -1.96 2.77 -2.44
C CYS A 46 -1.33 4.13 -2.80
N LEU A 47 -1.30 4.52 -4.08
CA LEU A 47 -0.83 5.85 -4.49
C LEU A 47 -1.74 6.96 -3.95
N THR A 48 -3.05 6.74 -3.94
CA THR A 48 -4.03 7.69 -3.39
C THR A 48 -3.78 7.92 -1.90
N ALA A 49 -3.63 6.84 -1.12
CA ALA A 49 -3.29 6.94 0.30
C ALA A 49 -1.94 7.65 0.52
N ALA A 50 -0.95 7.40 -0.34
CA ALA A 50 0.34 8.06 -0.25
C ALA A 50 0.23 9.58 -0.43
N VAL A 51 -0.50 10.00 -1.46
CA VAL A 51 -0.71 11.42 -1.75
C VAL A 51 -1.55 12.10 -0.68
N ASP A 52 -2.59 11.44 -0.18
CA ASP A 52 -3.45 11.96 0.89
C ASP A 52 -2.66 12.24 2.17
N HIS A 53 -1.84 11.28 2.61
CA HIS A 53 -0.96 11.47 3.76
C HIS A 53 0.04 12.63 3.57
N LEU A 54 0.64 12.78 2.39
CA LEU A 54 1.55 13.89 2.11
C LEU A 54 0.83 15.25 2.09
N GLN A 55 -0.39 15.29 1.58
CA GLN A 55 -1.24 16.49 1.61
C GLN A 55 -1.59 16.87 3.05
N ALA A 56 -1.92 15.89 3.90
CA ALA A 56 -2.15 16.13 5.33
C ALA A 56 -0.90 16.72 6.02
N VAL A 57 0.29 16.17 5.74
CA VAL A 57 1.56 16.73 6.28
C VAL A 57 1.75 18.18 5.86
N ARG A 58 1.45 18.52 4.59
CA ARG A 58 1.53 19.90 4.09
C ARG A 58 0.57 20.82 4.85
N VAL A 59 -0.71 20.45 4.97
CA VAL A 59 -1.73 21.25 5.68
C VAL A 59 -1.31 21.49 7.13
N LEU A 60 -0.83 20.45 7.83
CA LEU A 60 -0.38 20.56 9.22
C LEU A 60 0.90 21.38 9.39
N SER A 61 1.80 21.36 8.40
CA SER A 61 3.06 22.11 8.50
C SER A 61 2.88 23.59 8.19
N ASP A 62 2.11 23.91 7.16
CA ASP A 62 2.04 25.27 6.62
C ASP A 62 0.75 26.03 6.98
N GLU A 63 -0.39 25.36 7.09
CA GLU A 63 -1.68 26.04 7.31
C GLU A 63 -2.02 26.14 8.80
N SER A 64 -1.78 25.08 9.58
CA SER A 64 -2.12 25.08 11.01
C SER A 64 -1.03 25.66 11.92
N LYS A 65 0.18 25.90 11.40
CA LYS A 65 1.40 26.28 12.15
C LYS A 65 1.68 25.40 13.38
N SER A 66 1.07 24.21 13.44
CA SER A 66 1.08 23.32 14.59
C SER A 66 1.73 22.02 14.15
N LEU A 67 3.06 21.99 14.23
CA LEU A 67 3.83 20.78 13.99
C LEU A 67 3.63 19.85 15.18
N HIS A 68 2.99 18.71 14.92
CA HIS A 68 2.93 17.59 15.84
C HIS A 68 3.92 16.54 15.35
N PRO A 69 5.21 16.56 15.78
CA PRO A 69 6.28 15.84 15.09
C PRO A 69 6.01 14.33 14.97
N LEU A 70 5.55 13.70 16.05
CA LEU A 70 5.24 12.27 16.07
C LEU A 70 4.04 11.90 15.18
N ALA A 71 3.03 12.79 15.10
CA ALA A 71 1.89 12.60 14.21
C ALA A 71 2.31 12.78 12.74
N THR A 72 3.15 13.78 12.46
CA THR A 72 3.74 13.98 11.14
C THR A 72 4.59 12.78 10.72
N TYR A 73 5.36 12.17 11.63
CA TYR A 73 6.08 10.92 11.35
C TYR A 73 5.14 9.76 11.02
N SER A 74 4.01 9.65 11.71
CA SER A 74 3.00 8.63 11.40
C SER A 74 2.43 8.82 9.99
N LEU A 75 2.14 10.06 9.60
CA LEU A 75 1.66 10.40 8.26
C LEU A 75 2.72 10.14 7.18
N THR A 76 3.96 10.58 7.36
CA THR A 76 5.03 10.37 6.37
C THR A 76 5.37 8.88 6.20
N ARG A 77 5.26 8.09 7.27
CA ARG A 77 5.38 6.63 7.20
C ARG A 77 4.24 5.98 6.43
N GLY A 78 3.01 6.40 6.70
CA GLY A 78 1.84 5.98 5.93
C GLY A 78 2.01 6.29 4.45
N ALA A 79 2.52 7.48 4.14
CA ALA A 79 2.84 7.89 2.78
C ALA A 79 3.90 6.99 2.12
N LEU A 80 5.05 6.81 2.79
CA LEU A 80 6.17 6.04 2.26
C LEU A 80 5.80 4.57 2.06
N LEU A 81 5.11 3.95 3.02
CA LEU A 81 4.69 2.55 2.91
C LEU A 81 3.69 2.35 1.77
N SER A 82 2.73 3.27 1.60
CA SER A 82 1.73 3.17 0.53
C SER A 82 2.36 3.39 -0.84
N ALA A 83 3.28 4.34 -0.97
CA ALA A 83 4.06 4.53 -2.19
C ALA A 83 4.94 3.30 -2.50
N ALA A 84 5.67 2.78 -1.50
CA ALA A 84 6.52 1.60 -1.64
C ALA A 84 5.71 0.35 -2.04
N THR A 85 4.50 0.19 -1.51
CA THR A 85 3.60 -0.91 -1.90
C THR A 85 3.22 -0.81 -3.38
N SER A 86 2.91 0.40 -3.86
CA SER A 86 2.59 0.64 -5.28
C SER A 86 3.78 0.34 -6.19
N VAL A 87 4.98 0.79 -5.80
CA VAL A 87 6.23 0.49 -6.52
C VAL A 87 6.47 -1.02 -6.54
N TRP A 88 6.30 -1.71 -5.41
CA TRP A 88 6.49 -3.15 -5.35
C TRP A 88 5.52 -3.89 -6.29
N LEU A 89 4.26 -3.46 -6.38
CA LEU A 89 3.28 -4.03 -7.31
C LEU A 89 3.64 -3.81 -8.78
N LEU A 90 4.06 -2.59 -9.14
CA LEU A 90 4.16 -2.14 -10.54
C LEU A 90 5.55 -2.22 -11.15
N ALA A 91 6.61 -2.16 -10.36
CA ALA A 91 7.97 -2.02 -10.87
C ALA A 91 8.53 -3.23 -11.64
N PRO A 92 8.13 -4.50 -11.39
CA PRO A 92 8.64 -5.62 -12.18
C PRO A 92 8.33 -5.43 -13.67
N PRO A 93 9.31 -5.58 -14.57
CA PRO A 93 9.07 -5.51 -16.01
C PRO A 93 8.28 -6.73 -16.50
N GLU A 94 8.42 -7.88 -15.85
CA GLU A 94 7.73 -9.12 -16.22
C GLU A 94 6.26 -9.09 -15.77
N PRO A 95 5.28 -9.29 -16.69
CA PRO A 95 3.86 -9.38 -16.34
C PRO A 95 3.57 -10.48 -15.32
N GLU A 96 4.25 -11.63 -15.43
CA GLU A 96 4.07 -12.76 -14.51
C GLU A 96 4.40 -12.38 -13.07
N GLU A 97 5.52 -11.67 -12.85
CA GLU A 97 5.93 -11.22 -11.52
C GLU A 97 4.98 -10.15 -10.99
N ARG A 98 4.52 -9.19 -11.82
CA ARG A 98 3.48 -8.23 -11.41
C ARG A 98 2.21 -8.94 -10.97
N GLN A 99 1.69 -9.84 -11.80
CA GLN A 99 0.46 -10.59 -11.51
C GLN A 99 0.59 -11.45 -10.25
N LYS A 100 1.76 -12.07 -10.03
CA LYS A 100 2.07 -12.80 -8.80
C LYS A 100 2.02 -11.88 -7.57
N ARG A 101 2.63 -10.69 -7.64
CA ARG A 101 2.58 -9.69 -6.56
C ARG A 101 1.16 -9.17 -6.32
N GLY A 102 0.39 -8.95 -7.38
CA GLY A 102 -1.03 -8.59 -7.30
C GLY A 102 -1.85 -9.64 -6.54
N ARG A 103 -1.66 -10.93 -6.86
CA ARG A 103 -2.32 -12.03 -6.13
C ARG A 103 -1.86 -12.11 -4.67
N ALA A 104 -0.57 -11.93 -4.39
CA ALA A 104 -0.06 -11.91 -3.02
C ALA A 104 -0.68 -10.76 -2.20
N TYR A 105 -0.83 -9.58 -2.81
CA TYR A 105 -1.50 -8.45 -2.17
C TYR A 105 -3.00 -8.69 -1.97
N ALA A 106 -3.68 -9.29 -2.94
CA ALA A 106 -5.09 -9.67 -2.81
C ALA A 106 -5.31 -10.71 -1.69
N ASP A 107 -4.46 -11.73 -1.56
CA ASP A 107 -4.51 -12.68 -0.42
C ASP A 107 -4.34 -11.94 0.91
N HIS A 108 -3.40 -11.00 0.98
CA HIS A 108 -3.18 -10.18 2.18
C HIS A 108 -4.41 -9.36 2.55
N LEU A 109 -5.02 -8.65 1.60
CA LEU A 109 -6.24 -7.85 1.85
C LEU A 109 -7.41 -8.73 2.31
N LEU A 110 -7.61 -9.87 1.66
CA LEU A 110 -8.67 -10.82 2.02
C LEU A 110 -8.43 -11.40 3.41
N MET A 111 -7.18 -11.73 3.75
CA MET A 111 -6.79 -12.17 5.10
C MET A 111 -7.12 -11.11 6.16
N ARG A 112 -6.67 -9.86 5.97
CA ARG A 112 -6.95 -8.77 6.92
C ARG A 112 -8.45 -8.52 7.07
N ARG A 113 -9.21 -8.62 5.99
CA ARG A 113 -10.67 -8.49 6.05
C ARG A 113 -11.33 -9.64 6.80
N GLN A 114 -10.81 -10.86 6.70
CA GLN A 114 -11.28 -12.01 7.48
C GLN A 114 -10.99 -11.86 8.97
N GLU A 115 -9.78 -11.40 9.32
CA GLU A 115 -9.37 -11.10 10.71
C GLU A 115 -10.31 -10.06 11.32
N TRP A 116 -10.47 -8.92 10.65
CA TRP A 116 -11.40 -7.87 11.07
C TRP A 116 -12.82 -8.37 11.29
N ASN A 117 -13.38 -9.12 10.32
CA ASN A 117 -14.72 -9.67 10.44
C ASN A 117 -14.84 -10.65 11.64
N ALA A 118 -13.79 -11.40 11.96
CA ALA A 118 -13.80 -12.30 13.11
C ALA A 118 -13.83 -11.52 14.43
N GLU A 119 -13.07 -10.43 14.52
CA GLU A 119 -13.00 -9.53 15.68
C GLU A 119 -14.35 -8.83 15.94
N ILE A 120 -14.95 -8.23 14.90
CA ILE A 120 -16.18 -7.45 15.07
C ILE A 120 -17.44 -8.31 15.17
N ARG A 121 -17.35 -9.63 15.02
CA ARG A 121 -18.51 -10.52 14.96
C ARG A 121 -19.41 -10.42 16.18
N THR A 122 -18.83 -10.17 17.35
CA THR A 122 -19.54 -10.05 18.63
C THR A 122 -19.81 -8.60 19.04
N ALA A 123 -19.46 -7.63 18.19
CA ALA A 123 -19.69 -6.23 18.51
C ALA A 123 -21.19 -5.90 18.51
N PRO A 124 -21.67 -5.05 19.44
CA PRO A 124 -23.06 -4.61 19.48
C PRO A 124 -23.51 -4.00 18.14
N GLY A 125 -24.75 -4.31 17.71
CA GLY A 125 -25.34 -3.79 16.47
C GLY A 125 -24.87 -4.48 15.18
N VAL A 126 -23.94 -5.42 15.25
CA VAL A 126 -23.50 -6.18 14.06
C VAL A 126 -24.52 -7.24 13.67
N ASN A 127 -24.99 -7.19 12.42
CA ASN A 127 -25.80 -8.26 11.85
C ASN A 127 -24.92 -9.48 11.51
N TRP A 128 -24.83 -10.42 12.44
CA TRP A 128 -23.98 -11.60 12.31
C TRP A 128 -24.32 -12.47 11.10
N ARG A 129 -25.59 -12.54 10.67
CA ARG A 129 -26.01 -13.34 9.50
C ARG A 129 -25.44 -12.77 8.21
N ARG A 130 -25.50 -11.44 8.06
CA ARG A 130 -24.90 -10.72 6.94
C ARG A 130 -23.38 -10.88 6.97
N LEU A 131 -22.76 -10.72 8.14
CA LEU A 131 -21.32 -10.88 8.31
C LEU A 131 -20.84 -12.30 7.99
N ALA A 132 -21.56 -13.34 8.43
CA ALA A 132 -21.25 -14.74 8.12
C ALA A 132 -21.34 -15.04 6.60
N THR A 133 -22.27 -14.40 5.90
CA THR A 133 -22.37 -14.52 4.43
C THR A 133 -21.17 -13.87 3.74
N VAL A 134 -20.79 -12.66 4.16
CA VAL A 134 -19.56 -12.01 3.67
C VAL A 134 -18.32 -12.85 4.00
N GLN A 135 -18.23 -13.39 5.20
CA GLN A 135 -17.11 -14.23 5.63
C GLN A 135 -16.94 -15.46 4.73
N ARG A 136 -18.04 -16.17 4.43
CA ARG A 136 -18.01 -17.31 3.50
C ARG A 136 -17.52 -16.91 2.11
N ALA A 137 -18.00 -15.79 1.58
CA ALA A 137 -17.54 -15.28 0.28
C ALA A 137 -16.04 -14.92 0.30
N LEU A 138 -15.53 -14.35 1.39
CA LEU A 138 -14.10 -14.05 1.54
C LEU A 138 -13.24 -15.31 1.62
N VAL A 139 -13.69 -16.34 2.35
CA VAL A 139 -13.03 -17.65 2.40
C VAL A 139 -12.91 -18.25 1.02
N LEU A 140 -14.01 -18.28 0.25
CA LEU A 140 -14.00 -18.80 -1.12
C LEU A 140 -13.09 -17.99 -2.04
N ARG A 141 -13.13 -16.65 -1.97
CA ARG A 141 -12.25 -15.78 -2.77
C ARG A 141 -10.78 -16.00 -2.45
N ARG A 142 -10.41 -16.07 -1.16
CA ARG A 142 -9.04 -16.28 -0.72
C ARG A 142 -8.52 -17.65 -1.13
N HIS A 143 -9.35 -18.68 -1.00
CA HIS A 143 -9.03 -20.01 -1.52
C HIS A 143 -8.84 -19.97 -3.04
N GLY A 144 -9.72 -19.25 -3.77
CA GLY A 144 -9.59 -19.01 -5.21
C GLY A 144 -8.27 -18.34 -5.60
N VAL A 145 -7.82 -17.29 -4.88
CA VAL A 145 -6.52 -16.66 -5.11
C VAL A 145 -5.40 -17.69 -5.01
N ARG A 146 -5.42 -18.54 -3.97
CA ARG A 146 -4.38 -19.53 -3.69
C ARG A 146 -4.37 -20.68 -4.68
N VAL A 147 -5.54 -21.16 -5.10
CA VAL A 147 -5.68 -22.20 -6.13
C VAL A 147 -5.25 -21.67 -7.50
N TYR A 148 -5.67 -20.46 -7.86
CA TYR A 148 -5.23 -19.82 -9.10
C TYR A 148 -3.73 -19.50 -9.07
N ALA A 149 -3.20 -19.21 -7.88
CA ALA A 149 -1.76 -19.11 -7.64
C ALA A 149 -1.05 -20.47 -7.45
N GLY A 150 -1.78 -21.59 -7.60
CA GLY A 150 -1.52 -22.94 -7.07
C GLY A 150 -0.21 -23.66 -7.45
N SER A 151 0.81 -22.96 -7.92
CA SER A 151 2.13 -23.49 -8.27
C SER A 151 3.29 -22.62 -7.80
N HIS A 152 3.04 -21.48 -7.13
CA HIS A 152 4.09 -20.55 -6.73
C HIS A 152 4.40 -20.62 -5.23
N ARG A 153 5.50 -21.29 -4.85
CA ARG A 153 6.11 -21.10 -3.52
C ARG A 153 6.38 -19.61 -3.30
N GLY A 154 6.06 -19.09 -2.11
CA GLY A 154 6.39 -17.71 -1.73
C GLY A 154 5.37 -16.63 -2.13
N LEU A 155 4.09 -16.97 -2.30
CA LEU A 155 3.00 -15.99 -2.43
C LEU A 155 2.77 -15.28 -1.09
N SER A 156 3.61 -14.31 -0.75
CA SER A 156 3.46 -13.52 0.47
C SER A 156 3.84 -12.07 0.22
N MET A 157 3.01 -11.16 0.74
CA MET A 157 3.35 -9.76 0.82
C MET A 157 4.54 -9.60 1.78
N PRO A 158 5.63 -8.92 1.39
CA PRO A 158 6.74 -8.67 2.29
C PRO A 158 6.30 -7.84 3.50
N SER A 159 7.07 -7.90 4.59
CA SER A 159 6.86 -7.00 5.73
C SER A 159 6.97 -5.53 5.29
N PRO A 160 6.36 -4.57 6.01
CA PRO A 160 6.48 -3.15 5.70
C PRO A 160 7.92 -2.67 5.51
N THR A 161 8.85 -3.10 6.39
CA THR A 161 10.28 -2.79 6.28
C THR A 161 10.90 -3.37 5.00
N ALA A 162 10.56 -4.60 4.63
CA ALA A 162 11.06 -5.22 3.41
C ALA A 162 10.47 -4.53 2.16
N LEU A 163 9.21 -4.10 2.19
CA LEU A 163 8.58 -3.36 1.10
C LEU A 163 9.29 -2.02 0.85
N VAL A 164 9.47 -1.22 1.89
CA VAL A 164 10.16 0.08 1.79
C VAL A 164 11.60 -0.13 1.29
N GLY A 165 12.31 -1.12 1.83
CA GLY A 165 13.67 -1.44 1.39
C GLY A 165 13.74 -1.83 -0.09
N LYS A 166 12.88 -2.76 -0.54
CA LYS A 166 12.83 -3.19 -1.94
C LYS A 166 12.47 -2.04 -2.87
N ALA A 167 11.43 -1.27 -2.54
CA ALA A 167 11.02 -0.13 -3.35
C ALA A 167 12.11 0.93 -3.47
N ALA A 168 12.81 1.26 -2.37
CA ALA A 168 13.91 2.20 -2.39
C ALA A 168 15.06 1.72 -3.29
N SER A 169 15.46 0.45 -3.18
CA SER A 169 16.47 -0.14 -4.06
C SER A 169 16.04 -0.20 -5.52
N THR A 170 14.75 -0.38 -5.81
CA THR A 170 14.23 -0.39 -7.17
C THR A 170 14.20 1.01 -7.81
N VAL A 171 13.70 2.02 -7.08
CA VAL A 171 13.57 3.38 -7.61
C VAL A 171 14.93 4.09 -7.70
N PHE A 172 15.78 3.90 -6.68
CA PHE A 172 17.09 4.55 -6.57
C PHE A 172 18.23 3.56 -6.84
N ALA A 173 18.05 2.68 -7.83
CA ALA A 173 19.03 1.65 -8.18
C ALA A 173 20.41 2.24 -8.53
N THR A 174 20.43 3.43 -9.14
CA THR A 174 21.65 4.17 -9.49
C THR A 174 22.17 5.07 -8.35
N GLU A 175 21.44 5.18 -7.25
CA GLU A 175 21.76 6.04 -6.10
C GLU A 175 21.68 5.26 -4.77
N PRO A 176 22.60 4.32 -4.51
CA PRO A 176 22.51 3.42 -3.35
C PRO A 176 22.53 4.15 -1.99
N ALA A 177 23.15 5.34 -1.95
CA ALA A 177 23.16 6.20 -0.76
C ALA A 177 21.74 6.66 -0.40
N VAL A 178 20.95 7.12 -1.39
CA VAL A 178 19.56 7.55 -1.21
C VAL A 178 18.69 6.36 -0.75
N ALA A 179 18.87 5.19 -1.36
CA ALA A 179 18.16 3.98 -0.93
C ALA A 179 18.51 3.58 0.52
N THR A 180 19.73 3.86 0.97
CA THR A 180 20.17 3.61 2.36
C THR A 180 19.56 4.63 3.32
N GLU A 181 19.54 5.89 2.95
CA GLU A 181 18.92 6.96 3.72
C GLU A 181 17.42 6.72 3.92
N ILE A 182 16.68 6.36 2.87
CA ILE A 182 15.24 6.03 2.99
C ILE A 182 15.01 4.89 3.99
N ARG A 183 15.86 3.85 3.97
CA ARG A 183 15.79 2.73 4.92
C ARG A 183 16.15 3.15 6.34
N ALA A 184 17.07 4.10 6.52
CA ALA A 184 17.41 4.66 7.82
C ALA A 184 16.24 5.50 8.37
N GLN A 185 15.70 6.42 7.56
CA GLN A 185 14.56 7.27 7.92
C GLN A 185 13.30 6.46 8.23
N TRP A 186 13.01 5.40 7.46
CA TRP A 186 11.91 4.48 7.78
C TRP A 186 12.06 3.87 9.18
N ARG A 187 13.28 3.47 9.57
CA ARG A 187 13.53 2.85 10.87
C ARG A 187 13.47 3.86 12.02
N ALA A 188 14.10 5.02 11.87
CA ALA A 188 14.08 6.10 12.86
C ALA A 188 12.63 6.55 13.14
N THR A 189 11.89 6.93 12.10
CA THR A 189 10.49 7.33 12.24
C THR A 189 9.59 6.21 12.77
N SER A 190 9.93 4.93 12.54
CA SER A 190 9.20 3.78 13.13
C SER A 190 9.35 3.68 14.63
N SER A 191 10.52 4.09 15.13
CA SER A 191 10.81 4.15 16.56
C SER A 191 10.04 5.29 17.19
N ASP A 192 10.18 6.48 16.61
CA ASP A 192 9.62 7.72 17.16
C ASP A 192 8.09 7.71 17.16
N ALA A 193 7.47 7.19 16.10
CA ALA A 193 6.01 7.06 16.02
C ALA A 193 5.41 6.15 17.12
N HIS A 194 6.21 5.23 17.68
CA HIS A 194 5.81 4.38 18.80
C HIS A 194 6.40 4.82 20.15
N GLY A 195 7.05 5.99 20.21
CA GLY A 195 7.66 6.51 21.44
C GLY A 195 8.88 5.74 21.93
N LEU A 196 9.56 4.97 21.07
CA LEU A 196 10.72 4.15 21.45
C LEU A 196 12.06 4.91 21.39
N VAL A 197 12.13 6.01 20.63
CA VAL A 197 13.19 7.05 20.60
C VAL A 197 14.64 6.55 20.69
N TRP A 198 15.00 5.51 19.93
CA TRP A 198 16.37 4.98 19.89
C TRP A 198 17.21 5.50 18.71
N GLY A 199 16.61 6.28 17.81
CA GLY A 199 17.20 6.66 16.51
C GLY A 199 17.81 8.06 16.45
N HIS A 200 18.08 8.70 17.60
CA HIS A 200 18.70 10.02 17.69
C HIS A 200 20.15 9.93 18.17
#